data_AF-A0A7X9KI80-F1
#
_entry.id   AF-A0A7X9KI80-F1
#
_cell.length_a   1.000
_cell.length_b   1.000
_cell.length_c   1.000
_cell.angle_alpha   90.00
_cell.angle_beta   90.00
_cell.angle_gamma   90.00
#
_symmetry.space_group_name_H-M   'P 1'
#
loop_
_entity.id
_entity.type
_entity.pdbx_description
1 polymer ?
#
loop_
_entity_poly.entity_id
_entity_poly.type
_entity_poly.pdbx_seq_one_letter_code
_entity_poly.pdbx_strand_id
1 'polypeptide(L)'
;MSEPLPAQPFGVYIHIPFCAKRCDYCAFATWTDRGHLQQQYLHALRSDIERARLPAVSSVFVGGGTPTLVDPAELGEVLRAIPTVAGAEVTVECNPDDVTVEMYRTFRAAGVNRVSIGVQSMVPTVLASLGRTHQPSNVHLAVAAVREAGIPTFNLDLIYGGAGESLADWRTTLQGAIALDPFHISAYALTVEAGTPLALQPERHPDDDDLADKYELADELLTAAGLANYEVSNWAKPGHECRHNILYWQQGNYRGFGSAAHSHHDGRRWWNVRTPERYIAAVAAGESTEAAGETLDAATRHLEGLQL
;
A
#
# COMPACT_ATOMS: atom_id res chain seq x y z
N MET A 1 9.83 -7.40 19.86
CA MET A 1 8.64 -8.25 20.02
C MET A 1 7.44 -7.39 19.68
N SER A 2 6.82 -7.59 18.52
CA SER A 2 5.52 -7.01 18.21
C SER A 2 4.51 -7.53 19.23
N GLU A 3 3.76 -6.63 19.87
CA GLU A 3 2.65 -7.06 20.74
C GLU A 3 1.69 -7.95 19.93
N PRO A 4 1.17 -9.04 20.53
CA PRO A 4 0.20 -9.89 19.85
C PRO A 4 -1.03 -9.07 19.46
N LEU A 5 -1.56 -9.33 18.26
CA LEU A 5 -2.83 -8.77 17.82
C LEU A 5 -3.93 -9.08 18.85
N PRO A 6 -4.93 -8.21 19.03
CA PRO A 6 -6.06 -8.51 19.91
C PRO A 6 -6.77 -9.80 19.47
N ALA A 7 -7.47 -10.44 20.40
CA ALA A 7 -8.09 -11.76 20.20
C ALA A 7 -9.01 -11.87 18.96
N GLN A 8 -9.50 -10.74 18.46
CA GLN A 8 -10.10 -10.60 17.14
C GLN A 8 -9.53 -9.32 16.48
N PRO A 9 -8.52 -9.43 15.60
CA PRO A 9 -7.96 -8.26 14.94
C PRO A 9 -8.95 -7.69 13.94
N PHE A 10 -9.04 -6.36 13.91
CA PHE A 10 -9.86 -5.63 12.96
C PHE A 10 -9.02 -4.54 12.29
N GLY A 11 -9.06 -4.51 10.96
CA GLY A 11 -8.30 -3.58 10.14
C GLY A 11 -9.16 -2.44 9.57
N VAL A 12 -8.51 -1.32 9.26
CA VAL A 12 -9.09 -0.26 8.44
C VAL A 12 -8.19 0.01 7.24
N TYR A 13 -8.77 0.02 6.06
CA TYR A 13 -8.10 0.49 4.85
C TYR A 13 -8.69 1.84 4.43
N ILE A 14 -7.83 2.80 4.11
CA ILE A 14 -8.23 4.09 3.55
C ILE A 14 -7.65 4.20 2.14
N HIS A 15 -8.52 4.40 1.15
CA HIS A 15 -8.14 4.64 -0.22
C HIS A 15 -8.06 6.14 -0.52
N ILE A 16 -6.86 6.64 -0.85
CA ILE A 16 -6.64 8.00 -1.35
C ILE A 16 -6.49 7.92 -2.88
N PRO A 17 -7.45 8.41 -3.68
CA PRO A 17 -7.52 8.07 -5.09
C PRO A 17 -6.77 9.06 -5.99
N PHE A 18 -5.94 9.94 -5.44
CA PHE A 18 -5.28 11.02 -6.20
C PHE A 18 -3.85 10.64 -6.56
N CYS A 19 -3.45 10.88 -7.80
CA CYS A 19 -2.06 10.70 -8.27
C CYS A 19 -1.62 11.89 -9.11
N ALA A 20 -0.34 12.21 -9.11
CA ALA A 20 0.22 13.19 -10.05
C ALA A 20 0.32 12.59 -11.46
N LYS A 21 0.64 11.29 -11.54
CA LYS A 21 0.76 10.52 -12.78
C LYS A 21 0.29 9.10 -12.56
N ARG A 22 -0.36 8.51 -13.57
CA ARG A 22 -0.72 7.09 -13.57
C ARG A 22 0.46 6.27 -14.09
N CYS A 23 0.91 5.29 -13.31
CA CYS A 23 1.92 4.32 -13.74
C CYS A 23 1.29 3.30 -14.69
N ASP A 24 2.08 2.73 -15.60
CA ASP A 24 1.56 1.89 -16.69
C ASP A 24 0.98 0.56 -16.22
N TYR A 25 1.44 0.06 -15.08
CA TYR A 25 0.98 -1.18 -14.44
C TYR A 25 -0.14 -0.96 -13.41
N CYS A 26 -0.43 0.29 -13.04
CA CYS A 26 -1.30 0.57 -11.90
C CYS A 26 -2.79 0.32 -12.22
N ALA A 27 -3.34 -0.70 -11.55
CA ALA A 27 -4.75 -1.09 -11.62
C ALA A 27 -5.65 -0.41 -10.58
N PHE A 28 -5.07 0.33 -9.63
CA PHE A 28 -5.84 1.04 -8.61
C PHE A 28 -6.73 2.13 -9.21
N ALA A 29 -7.80 2.47 -8.49
CA ALA A 29 -8.75 3.51 -8.87
C ALA A 29 -8.17 4.90 -8.60
N THR A 30 -7.18 5.30 -9.41
CA THR A 30 -6.47 6.58 -9.28
C THR A 30 -6.92 7.61 -10.31
N TRP A 31 -6.89 8.88 -9.94
CA TRP A 31 -7.29 10.02 -10.78
C TRP A 31 -6.21 11.10 -10.76
N THR A 32 -5.82 11.56 -11.94
CA THR A 32 -4.78 12.59 -12.12
C THR A 32 -5.33 13.99 -12.37
N ASP A 33 -6.65 14.10 -12.51
CA ASP A 33 -7.38 15.31 -12.90
C ASP A 33 -8.46 15.70 -11.87
N ARG A 34 -8.35 15.17 -10.64
CA ARG A 34 -9.31 15.37 -9.54
C ARG A 34 -8.72 15.99 -8.28
N GLY A 35 -7.55 16.64 -8.37
CA GLY A 35 -6.91 17.32 -7.23
C GLY A 35 -7.81 18.34 -6.52
N HIS A 36 -8.72 19.00 -7.25
CA HIS A 36 -9.70 19.95 -6.69
C HIS A 36 -10.70 19.33 -5.71
N LEU A 37 -10.81 17.99 -5.64
CA LEU A 37 -11.70 17.27 -4.73
C LEU A 37 -11.04 16.86 -3.42
N GLN A 38 -9.71 17.00 -3.27
CA GLN A 38 -8.96 16.44 -2.14
C GLN A 38 -9.56 16.78 -0.77
N GLN A 39 -9.78 18.07 -0.50
CA GLN A 39 -10.33 18.52 0.79
C GLN A 39 -11.75 17.98 1.04
N GLN A 40 -12.64 18.05 0.04
CA GLN A 40 -14.00 17.51 0.15
C GLN A 40 -13.98 15.99 0.39
N TYR A 41 -13.04 15.30 -0.26
CA TYR A 41 -12.86 13.86 -0.12
C TYR A 41 -12.35 13.46 1.27
N LEU A 42 -11.37 14.19 1.84
CA LEU A 42 -10.90 13.94 3.20
C LEU A 42 -11.98 14.22 4.24
N HIS A 43 -12.77 15.28 4.06
CA HIS A 43 -13.93 15.54 4.91
C HIS A 43 -14.96 14.40 4.83
N ALA A 44 -15.25 13.91 3.61
CA ALA A 44 -16.14 12.78 3.40
C ALA A 44 -15.60 11.49 4.05
N LEU A 45 -14.30 11.20 3.94
CA LEU A 45 -13.66 10.07 4.62
C LEU A 45 -13.88 10.14 6.14
N ARG A 46 -13.60 11.29 6.76
CA ARG A 46 -13.80 11.48 8.20
C ARG A 46 -15.26 11.26 8.60
N SER A 47 -16.20 11.88 7.89
CA SER A 47 -17.64 11.73 8.15
C SER A 47 -18.10 10.27 7.99
N ASP A 48 -17.56 9.54 7.01
CA ASP A 48 -17.92 8.14 6.81
C ASP A 48 -17.40 7.24 7.94
N ILE A 49 -16.15 7.45 8.36
CA ILE A 49 -15.52 6.76 9.49
C ILE A 49 -16.31 6.99 10.79
N GLU A 50 -16.64 8.25 11.10
CA GLU A 50 -17.38 8.62 12.32
C GLU A 50 -18.77 7.97 12.37
N ARG A 51 -19.43 7.77 11.22
CA ARG A 51 -20.75 7.11 11.13
C ARG A 51 -20.69 5.60 11.20
N ALA A 52 -19.58 4.98 10.79
CA ALA A 52 -19.47 3.53 10.65
C ALA A 52 -19.46 2.75 11.97
N ARG A 53 -19.28 3.44 13.13
CA ARG A 53 -19.24 2.83 14.48
C ARG A 53 -18.29 1.61 14.52
N LEU A 54 -17.04 1.84 14.18
CA LEU A 54 -16.01 0.81 14.12
C LEU A 54 -15.77 0.14 15.48
N PRO A 55 -15.46 -1.17 15.51
CA PRO A 55 -14.88 -1.80 16.70
C PRO A 55 -13.46 -1.26 16.94
N ALA A 56 -12.82 -1.71 18.01
CA ALA A 56 -11.43 -1.35 18.28
C ALA A 56 -10.50 -1.83 17.14
N VAL A 57 -9.70 -0.91 16.58
CA VAL A 57 -8.90 -1.17 15.37
C VAL A 57 -7.44 -1.45 15.72
N SER A 58 -6.90 -2.57 15.22
CA SER A 58 -5.52 -2.99 15.47
C SER A 58 -4.53 -2.66 14.34
N SER A 59 -5.04 -2.43 13.13
CA SER A 59 -4.22 -2.00 12.00
C SER A 59 -4.97 -1.02 11.10
N VAL A 60 -4.27 0.02 10.65
CA VAL A 60 -4.75 1.00 9.66
C VAL A 60 -3.74 1.05 8.52
N PHE A 61 -4.23 1.00 7.29
CA PHE A 61 -3.39 1.12 6.10
C PHE A 61 -3.98 2.15 5.14
N VAL A 62 -3.21 3.21 4.86
CA VAL A 62 -3.58 4.26 3.92
C VAL A 62 -2.79 4.07 2.64
N GLY A 63 -3.48 3.82 1.54
CA GLY A 63 -2.85 3.59 0.25
C GLY A 63 -3.72 4.02 -0.93
N GLY A 64 -3.44 3.44 -2.10
CA GLY A 64 -4.25 3.61 -3.31
C GLY A 64 -3.50 4.39 -4.38
N GLY A 65 -3.83 5.66 -4.54
CA GLY A 65 -3.08 6.58 -5.40
C GLY A 65 -1.80 7.04 -4.72
N THR A 66 -1.82 8.24 -4.15
CA THR A 66 -0.66 8.80 -3.48
C THR A 66 -1.11 9.56 -2.23
N PRO A 67 -1.12 8.91 -1.06
CA PRO A 67 -1.49 9.57 0.21
C PRO A 67 -0.65 10.81 0.51
N THR A 68 0.58 10.90 0.02
CA THR A 68 1.46 12.06 0.19
C THR A 68 1.10 13.26 -0.69
N LEU A 69 0.08 13.17 -1.55
CA LEU A 69 -0.41 14.31 -2.34
C LEU A 69 -1.52 15.10 -1.67
N VAL A 70 -2.10 14.60 -0.57
CA VAL A 70 -3.13 15.34 0.17
C VAL A 70 -2.49 16.06 1.36
N ASP A 71 -3.19 17.02 1.93
CA ASP A 71 -2.70 17.75 3.11
C ASP A 71 -2.46 16.77 4.29
N PRO A 72 -1.24 16.73 4.86
CA PRO A 72 -0.91 15.75 5.89
C PRO A 72 -1.62 16.02 7.22
N ALA A 73 -2.00 17.27 7.52
CA ALA A 73 -2.76 17.59 8.72
C ALA A 73 -4.22 17.16 8.56
N GLU A 74 -4.83 17.37 7.38
CA GLU A 74 -6.18 16.89 7.07
C GLU A 74 -6.25 15.35 7.06
N LEU A 75 -5.26 14.66 6.47
CA LEU A 75 -5.18 13.19 6.56
C LEU A 75 -5.00 12.74 8.03
N GLY A 76 -4.24 13.48 8.82
CA GLY A 76 -4.11 13.24 10.25
C GLY A 76 -5.44 13.32 11.02
N GLU A 77 -6.34 14.23 10.63
CA GLU A 77 -7.69 14.30 11.20
C GLU A 77 -8.54 13.07 10.82
N VAL A 78 -8.40 12.56 9.59
CA VAL A 78 -9.06 11.31 9.18
C VAL A 78 -8.57 10.12 10.02
N LEU A 79 -7.25 10.02 10.23
CA LEU A 79 -6.65 8.96 11.04
C LEU A 79 -7.11 9.03 12.51
N ARG A 80 -7.20 10.23 13.08
CA ARG A 80 -7.65 10.45 14.46
C ARG A 80 -9.12 10.05 14.69
N ALA A 81 -9.94 9.99 13.65
CA ALA A 81 -11.33 9.54 13.75
C ALA A 81 -11.45 8.01 13.96
N ILE A 82 -10.38 7.24 13.76
CA ILE A 82 -10.38 5.79 13.89
C ILE A 82 -10.14 5.39 15.36
N PRO A 83 -10.99 4.55 15.98
CA PRO A 83 -10.82 4.09 17.36
C PRO A 83 -9.75 2.99 17.45
N THR A 84 -8.48 3.39 17.35
CA THR A 84 -7.34 2.48 17.42
C THR A 84 -7.06 2.00 18.84
N VAL A 85 -6.61 0.75 18.98
CA VAL A 85 -6.09 0.23 20.25
C VAL A 85 -4.68 0.75 20.52
N ALA A 86 -4.26 0.72 21.78
CA ALA A 86 -2.85 0.92 22.12
C ALA A 86 -1.97 -0.08 21.35
N GLY A 87 -0.89 0.40 20.75
CA GLY A 87 0.02 -0.44 19.95
C GLY A 87 -0.49 -0.80 18.55
N ALA A 88 -1.60 -0.22 18.07
CA ALA A 88 -2.08 -0.43 16.70
C ALA A 88 -1.01 -0.02 15.65
N GLU A 89 -0.92 -0.77 14.56
CA GLU A 89 -0.08 -0.38 13.41
C GLU A 89 -0.84 0.62 12.53
N VAL A 90 -0.21 1.75 12.19
CA VAL A 90 -0.77 2.74 11.27
C VAL A 90 0.24 3.01 10.18
N THR A 91 -0.10 2.56 8.97
CA THR A 91 0.75 2.62 7.78
C THR A 91 0.26 3.65 6.79
N VAL A 92 1.16 4.45 6.22
CA VAL A 92 0.88 5.35 5.09
C VAL A 92 1.82 5.07 3.93
N GLU A 93 1.27 4.80 2.75
CA GLU A 93 2.05 4.74 1.50
C GLU A 93 2.54 6.13 1.08
N CYS A 94 3.76 6.17 0.57
CA CYS A 94 4.51 7.38 0.30
C CYS A 94 5.19 7.30 -1.07
N ASN A 95 5.08 8.38 -1.83
CA ASN A 95 5.89 8.57 -3.03
C ASN A 95 7.19 9.29 -2.64
N PRO A 96 8.38 8.77 -3.00
CA PRO A 96 9.66 9.38 -2.63
C PRO A 96 9.85 10.82 -3.12
N ASP A 97 9.12 11.26 -4.16
CA ASP A 97 9.22 12.63 -4.69
C ASP A 97 8.49 13.69 -3.84
N ASP A 98 7.52 13.27 -3.02
CA ASP A 98 6.58 14.21 -2.37
C ASP A 98 6.87 14.40 -0.87
N VAL A 99 7.69 13.53 -0.29
CA VAL A 99 7.88 13.45 1.17
C VAL A 99 8.93 14.42 1.69
N THR A 100 8.64 14.96 2.88
CA THR A 100 9.57 15.81 3.65
C THR A 100 9.60 15.35 5.10
N VAL A 101 10.63 15.78 5.84
CA VAL A 101 10.72 15.52 7.28
C VAL A 101 9.49 16.06 8.02
N GLU A 102 9.00 17.25 7.65
CA GLU A 102 7.86 17.88 8.30
C GLU A 102 6.55 17.15 8.03
N MET A 103 6.36 16.63 6.82
CA MET A 103 5.25 15.75 6.49
C MET A 103 5.27 14.49 7.37
N TYR A 104 6.43 13.83 7.51
CA TYR A 104 6.55 12.66 8.37
C TYR A 104 6.34 12.98 9.85
N ARG A 105 6.80 14.14 10.34
CA ARG A 105 6.50 14.61 11.71
C ARG A 105 4.99 14.80 11.92
N THR A 106 4.30 15.34 10.92
CA THR A 106 2.84 15.51 10.94
C THR A 106 2.12 14.15 10.98
N PHE A 107 2.53 13.19 10.14
CA PHE A 107 2.03 11.82 10.18
C PHE A 107 2.29 11.14 11.53
N ARG A 108 3.50 11.27 12.08
CA ARG A 108 3.85 10.73 13.40
C ARG A 108 2.97 11.31 14.51
N ALA A 109 2.72 12.62 14.48
CA ALA A 109 1.81 13.27 15.42
C ALA A 109 0.35 12.79 15.28
N ALA A 110 -0.03 12.29 14.11
CA ALA A 110 -1.32 11.65 13.85
C ALA A 110 -1.36 10.15 14.21
N GLY A 111 -0.29 9.58 14.76
CA GLY A 111 -0.22 8.18 15.18
C GLY A 111 0.37 7.22 14.13
N VAL A 112 0.84 7.73 12.98
CA VAL A 112 1.55 6.92 11.98
C VAL A 112 2.85 6.40 12.58
N ASN A 113 3.02 5.09 12.56
CA ASN A 113 4.21 4.40 13.06
C ASN A 113 4.87 3.52 12.00
N ARG A 114 4.31 3.46 10.79
CA ARG A 114 4.89 2.77 9.64
C ARG A 114 4.67 3.57 8.37
N VAL A 115 5.65 3.54 7.47
CA VAL A 115 5.48 4.09 6.11
C VAL A 115 5.93 3.08 5.06
N SER A 116 5.32 3.13 3.88
CA SER A 116 5.67 2.28 2.73
C SER A 116 6.10 3.17 1.57
N ILE A 117 7.36 3.09 1.14
CA ILE A 117 7.89 3.98 0.11
C ILE A 117 7.89 3.25 -1.22
N GLY A 118 7.19 3.81 -2.20
CA GLY A 118 7.18 3.30 -3.56
C GLY A 118 8.49 3.56 -4.29
N VAL A 119 9.40 2.57 -4.29
CA VAL A 119 10.71 2.63 -4.95
C VAL A 119 10.69 2.01 -6.35
N GLN A 120 10.06 0.85 -6.50
CA GLN A 120 9.94 0.03 -7.71
C GLN A 120 11.29 -0.49 -8.20
N SER A 121 12.19 0.40 -8.62
CA SER A 121 13.52 0.06 -9.11
C SER A 121 14.52 1.17 -8.78
N MET A 122 15.79 0.79 -8.56
CA MET A 122 16.90 1.76 -8.47
C MET A 122 17.47 2.09 -9.85
N VAL A 123 16.96 1.46 -10.92
CA VAL A 123 17.47 1.59 -12.28
C VAL A 123 16.56 2.49 -13.11
N PRO A 124 17.04 3.66 -13.59
CA PRO A 124 16.19 4.65 -14.28
C PRO A 124 15.48 4.12 -15.54
N THR A 125 16.12 3.24 -16.31
CA THR A 125 15.51 2.64 -17.52
C THR A 125 14.34 1.73 -17.17
N VAL A 126 14.45 0.96 -16.08
CA VAL A 126 13.36 0.11 -15.57
C VAL A 126 12.21 0.98 -15.07
N LEU A 127 12.49 2.04 -14.30
CA LEU A 127 11.46 3.00 -13.87
C LEU A 127 10.70 3.61 -15.05
N ALA A 128 11.41 4.03 -16.10
CA ALA A 128 10.81 4.55 -17.32
C ALA A 128 9.92 3.50 -18.00
N SER A 129 10.35 2.23 -18.02
CA SER A 129 9.56 1.10 -18.54
C SER A 129 8.28 0.84 -17.74
N LEU A 130 8.17 1.31 -16.50
CA LEU A 130 6.97 1.22 -15.65
C LEU A 130 6.09 2.48 -15.72
N GLY A 131 6.49 3.47 -16.52
CA GLY A 131 5.83 4.78 -16.59
C GLY A 131 6.14 5.71 -15.41
N ARG A 132 7.12 5.36 -14.55
CA ARG A 132 7.54 6.18 -13.40
C ARG A 132 8.56 7.23 -13.79
N THR A 133 8.58 8.33 -13.04
CA THR A 133 9.40 9.52 -13.33
C THR A 133 10.26 9.97 -12.15
N HIS A 134 10.21 9.26 -11.02
CA HIS A 134 11.00 9.63 -9.84
C HIS A 134 12.48 9.33 -10.09
N GLN A 135 13.34 10.07 -9.40
CA GLN A 135 14.78 9.84 -9.43
C GLN A 135 15.16 8.87 -8.31
N PRO A 136 15.97 7.81 -8.56
CA PRO A 136 16.42 6.91 -7.51
C PRO A 136 17.08 7.62 -6.32
N SER A 137 17.73 8.76 -6.56
CA SER A 137 18.30 9.62 -5.49
C SER A 137 17.26 10.08 -4.45
N ASN A 138 16.00 10.27 -4.86
CA ASN A 138 14.93 10.73 -3.97
C ASN A 138 14.53 9.66 -2.96
N VAL A 139 14.77 8.38 -3.25
CA VAL A 139 14.57 7.29 -2.29
C VAL A 139 15.50 7.44 -1.09
N HIS A 140 16.77 7.80 -1.32
CA HIS A 140 17.72 8.04 -0.24
C HIS A 140 17.28 9.21 0.65
N LEU A 141 16.79 10.29 0.05
CA LEU A 141 16.26 11.45 0.76
C LEU A 141 15.00 11.10 1.57
N ALA A 142 14.09 10.33 0.98
CA ALA A 142 12.88 9.86 1.64
C ALA A 142 13.21 9.00 2.87
N VAL A 143 14.13 8.04 2.76
CA VAL A 143 14.56 7.20 3.89
C VAL A 143 15.28 8.02 4.96
N ALA A 144 16.13 8.98 4.57
CA ALA A 144 16.75 9.89 5.53
C ALA A 144 15.69 10.70 6.31
N ALA A 145 14.65 11.18 5.62
CA ALA A 145 13.58 11.94 6.23
C ALA A 145 12.71 11.09 7.19
N VAL A 146 12.47 9.81 6.87
CA VAL A 146 11.80 8.84 7.77
C VAL A 146 12.57 8.75 9.10
N ARG A 147 13.89 8.56 9.01
CA ARG A 147 14.77 8.46 10.18
C ARG A 147 14.79 9.73 11.01
N GLU A 148 14.92 10.89 10.36
CA GLU A 148 14.94 12.19 11.04
C GLU A 148 13.60 12.49 11.74
N ALA A 149 12.48 12.09 11.13
CA ALA A 149 11.16 12.26 11.74
C ALA A 149 10.90 11.26 12.89
N GLY A 150 11.74 10.23 13.06
CA GLY A 150 11.60 9.24 14.11
C GLY A 150 10.43 8.27 13.91
N ILE A 151 10.10 7.96 12.66
CA ILE A 151 9.17 6.87 12.33
C ILE A 151 9.87 5.53 12.62
N PRO A 152 9.27 4.64 13.44
CA PRO A 152 9.98 3.48 13.97
C PRO A 152 10.18 2.33 12.97
N THR A 153 9.38 2.25 11.91
CA THR A 153 9.54 1.21 10.87
C THR A 153 9.16 1.74 9.49
N PHE A 154 9.80 1.22 8.45
CA PHE A 154 9.48 1.54 7.06
C PHE A 154 9.69 0.36 6.13
N ASN A 155 8.91 0.36 5.05
CA ASN A 155 9.00 -0.56 3.93
C ASN A 155 9.52 0.15 2.67
N LEU A 156 10.20 -0.60 1.80
CA LEU A 156 10.48 -0.23 0.43
C LEU A 156 9.74 -1.18 -0.52
N ASP A 157 8.85 -0.63 -1.35
CA ASP A 157 8.10 -1.40 -2.35
C ASP A 157 8.88 -1.46 -3.67
N LEU A 158 9.22 -2.67 -4.13
CA LEU A 158 9.94 -2.97 -5.35
C LEU A 158 9.06 -3.75 -6.33
N ILE A 159 9.34 -3.63 -7.63
CA ILE A 159 8.66 -4.39 -8.69
C ILE A 159 9.73 -4.93 -9.63
N TYR A 160 9.67 -6.23 -9.91
CA TYR A 160 10.55 -6.91 -10.86
C TYR A 160 9.74 -7.47 -12.04
N GLY A 161 10.42 -7.68 -13.18
CA GLY A 161 9.79 -8.07 -14.46
C GLY A 161 9.52 -6.89 -15.38
N GLY A 162 10.16 -5.73 -15.15
CA GLY A 162 10.02 -4.57 -16.04
C GLY A 162 10.55 -4.86 -17.45
N ALA A 163 9.94 -4.25 -18.48
CA ALA A 163 10.35 -4.47 -19.86
C ALA A 163 11.82 -4.03 -20.08
N GLY A 164 12.67 -4.98 -20.49
CA GLY A 164 14.10 -4.77 -20.66
C GLY A 164 14.92 -4.79 -19.37
N GLU A 165 14.33 -5.13 -18.22
CA GLU A 165 15.04 -5.33 -16.96
C GLU A 165 15.82 -6.65 -16.97
N SER A 166 17.14 -6.57 -16.87
CA SER A 166 17.98 -7.75 -16.71
C SER A 166 18.06 -8.21 -15.24
N LEU A 167 18.51 -9.45 -15.03
CA LEU A 167 18.80 -9.95 -13.68
C LEU A 167 19.87 -9.10 -12.96
N ALA A 168 20.79 -8.46 -13.70
CA ALA A 168 21.79 -7.55 -13.15
C ALA A 168 21.17 -6.22 -12.68
N ASP A 169 20.17 -5.70 -13.40
CA ASP A 169 19.41 -4.51 -13.01
C ASP A 169 18.59 -4.79 -11.75
N TRP A 170 17.97 -5.98 -11.68
CA TRP A 170 17.24 -6.42 -10.49
C TRP A 170 18.17 -6.57 -9.28
N ARG A 171 19.33 -7.21 -9.45
CA ARG A 171 20.38 -7.28 -8.42
C ARG A 171 20.79 -5.89 -7.93
N THR A 172 20.96 -4.93 -8.85
CA THR A 172 21.30 -3.54 -8.52
C THR A 172 20.22 -2.90 -7.65
N THR A 173 18.95 -3.14 -7.99
CA THR A 173 17.80 -2.66 -7.20
C THR A 173 17.77 -3.25 -5.80
N LEU A 174 17.89 -4.57 -5.67
CA LEU A 174 17.93 -5.27 -4.38
C LEU A 174 19.08 -4.78 -3.50
N GLN A 175 20.30 -4.71 -4.04
CA GLN A 175 21.47 -4.25 -3.30
C GLN A 175 21.33 -2.78 -2.87
N GLY A 176 20.79 -1.92 -3.74
CA GLY A 176 20.51 -0.53 -3.40
C GLY A 176 19.47 -0.40 -2.29
N ALA A 177 18.40 -1.19 -2.33
CA ALA A 177 17.38 -1.22 -1.28
C ALA A 177 17.95 -1.76 0.05
N ILE A 178 18.72 -2.85 0.02
CA ILE A 178 19.37 -3.42 1.22
C ILE A 178 20.36 -2.42 1.84
N ALA A 179 21.12 -1.68 1.03
CA ALA A 179 22.07 -0.66 1.50
C ALA A 179 21.39 0.50 2.25
N LEU A 180 20.08 0.69 2.05
CA LEU A 180 19.27 1.64 2.83
C LEU A 180 18.89 1.08 4.21
N ASP A 181 19.30 -0.13 4.57
CA ASP A 181 19.00 -0.82 5.84
C ASP A 181 17.51 -0.74 6.25
N PRO A 182 16.58 -1.22 5.40
CA PRO A 182 15.17 -1.22 5.71
C PRO A 182 14.81 -2.25 6.76
N PHE A 183 13.63 -2.07 7.36
CA PHE A 183 13.03 -3.08 8.24
C PHE A 183 12.20 -4.10 7.47
N HIS A 184 11.77 -3.73 6.27
CA HIS A 184 10.84 -4.50 5.45
C HIS A 184 11.06 -4.14 3.98
N ILE A 185 10.97 -5.15 3.11
CA ILE A 185 10.96 -4.99 1.65
C ILE A 185 9.77 -5.78 1.11
N SER A 186 8.96 -5.12 0.29
CA SER A 186 7.99 -5.77 -0.57
C SER A 186 8.58 -5.87 -1.96
N ALA A 187 8.62 -7.06 -2.57
CA ALA A 187 9.04 -7.26 -3.95
C ALA A 187 7.93 -7.99 -4.71
N TYR A 188 7.25 -7.26 -5.60
CA TYR A 188 6.13 -7.78 -6.38
C TYR A 188 6.60 -8.19 -7.78
N ALA A 189 6.19 -9.37 -8.22
CA ALA A 189 6.22 -9.70 -9.65
C ALA A 189 5.31 -8.71 -10.39
N LEU A 190 5.79 -8.18 -11.52
CA LEU A 190 4.95 -7.35 -12.38
C LEU A 190 3.78 -8.20 -12.90
N THR A 191 2.55 -7.78 -12.63
CA THR A 191 1.35 -8.44 -13.14
C THR A 191 0.67 -7.57 -14.20
N VAL A 192 0.20 -8.19 -15.27
CA VAL A 192 -0.54 -7.50 -16.33
C VAL A 192 -2.04 -7.49 -15.99
N GLU A 193 -2.51 -6.34 -15.51
CA GLU A 193 -3.90 -6.17 -15.12
C GLU A 193 -4.75 -5.55 -16.23
N ALA A 194 -5.98 -6.06 -16.41
CA ALA A 194 -6.91 -5.53 -17.41
C ALA A 194 -7.23 -4.04 -17.16
N GLY A 195 -7.27 -3.24 -18.23
CA GLY A 195 -7.56 -1.80 -18.13
C GLY A 195 -6.38 -0.93 -17.71
N THR A 196 -5.16 -1.47 -17.75
CA THR A 196 -3.90 -0.73 -17.59
C THR A 196 -3.26 -0.42 -18.95
N PRO A 197 -2.43 0.65 -19.06
CA PRO A 197 -1.61 0.86 -20.25
C PRO A 197 -0.72 -0.34 -20.62
N LEU A 198 -0.19 -1.06 -19.62
CA LEU A 198 0.64 -2.26 -19.84
C LEU A 198 -0.12 -3.40 -20.53
N ALA A 199 -1.40 -3.61 -20.19
CA ALA A 199 -2.22 -4.64 -20.83
C ALA A 199 -2.41 -4.43 -22.34
N LEU A 200 -2.21 -3.20 -22.84
CA LEU A 200 -2.30 -2.86 -24.27
C LEU A 200 -0.99 -3.06 -25.03
N GLN A 201 0.11 -3.44 -24.35
CA GLN A 201 1.46 -3.52 -24.91
C GLN A 201 2.10 -4.90 -24.62
N PRO A 202 1.71 -5.95 -25.36
CA PRO A 202 2.21 -7.32 -25.17
C PRO A 202 3.74 -7.46 -25.21
N GLU A 203 4.42 -6.62 -25.98
CA GLU A 203 5.87 -6.59 -26.07
C GLU A 203 6.57 -6.16 -24.77
N ARG A 204 5.81 -5.64 -23.79
CA ARG A 204 6.29 -5.26 -22.47
C ARG A 204 5.84 -6.23 -21.37
N HIS A 205 5.16 -7.31 -21.71
CA HIS A 205 4.69 -8.28 -20.72
C HIS A 205 5.89 -9.03 -20.13
N PRO A 206 5.85 -9.32 -18.82
CA PRO A 206 6.91 -10.08 -18.17
C PRO A 206 6.87 -11.55 -18.64
N ASP A 207 8.02 -12.21 -18.53
CA ASP A 207 8.19 -13.62 -18.81
C ASP A 207 8.22 -14.41 -17.48
N ASP A 208 7.45 -15.50 -17.39
CA ASP A 208 7.26 -16.23 -16.13
C ASP A 208 8.56 -16.90 -15.63
N ASP A 209 9.41 -17.40 -16.53
CA ASP A 209 10.69 -18.02 -16.16
C ASP A 209 11.67 -16.93 -15.65
N ASP A 210 11.72 -15.77 -16.31
CA ASP A 210 12.50 -14.62 -15.82
C ASP A 210 11.99 -14.08 -14.46
N LEU A 211 10.67 -14.06 -14.24
CA LEU A 211 10.09 -13.70 -12.94
C LEU A 211 10.51 -14.69 -11.84
N ALA A 212 10.53 -16.00 -12.15
CA ALA A 212 10.96 -17.03 -11.20
C ALA A 212 12.44 -16.84 -10.80
N ASP A 213 13.34 -16.65 -11.77
CA ASP A 213 14.76 -16.38 -11.51
C ASP A 213 14.96 -15.12 -10.66
N LYS A 214 14.16 -14.07 -10.90
CA LYS A 214 14.20 -12.82 -10.13
C LYS A 214 13.66 -12.99 -8.71
N TYR A 215 12.65 -13.84 -8.52
CA TYR A 215 12.15 -14.19 -7.18
C TYR A 215 13.20 -14.94 -6.37
N GLU A 216 13.83 -15.97 -6.95
CA GLU A 216 14.89 -16.73 -6.28
C GLU A 216 16.06 -15.83 -5.85
N LEU A 217 16.46 -14.90 -6.73
CA LEU A 217 17.47 -13.91 -6.39
C LEU A 217 17.03 -12.95 -5.26
N ALA A 218 15.78 -12.52 -5.26
CA ALA A 218 15.24 -11.68 -4.20
C ALA A 218 15.27 -12.42 -2.86
N ASP A 219 14.78 -13.65 -2.82
CA ASP A 219 14.76 -14.45 -1.60
C ASP A 219 16.17 -14.72 -1.05
N GLU A 220 17.12 -15.08 -1.93
CA GLU A 220 18.52 -15.28 -1.56
C GLU A 220 19.12 -14.02 -0.90
N LEU A 221 19.02 -12.86 -1.57
CA LEU A 221 19.68 -11.63 -1.11
C LEU A 221 18.99 -11.01 0.11
N LEU A 222 17.66 -11.03 0.16
CA LEU A 222 16.90 -10.47 1.28
C LEU A 222 17.05 -11.33 2.54
N THR A 223 17.03 -12.65 2.40
CA THR A 223 17.31 -13.58 3.51
C THR A 223 18.74 -13.42 4.01
N ALA A 224 19.74 -13.31 3.11
CA ALA A 224 21.12 -13.05 3.49
C ALA A 224 21.30 -11.69 4.21
N ALA A 225 20.44 -10.71 3.93
CA ALA A 225 20.39 -9.42 4.61
C ALA A 225 19.60 -9.45 5.95
N GLY A 226 19.09 -10.62 6.35
CA GLY A 226 18.38 -10.81 7.63
C GLY A 226 16.89 -10.45 7.59
N LEU A 227 16.28 -10.36 6.40
CA LEU A 227 14.85 -10.20 6.22
C LEU A 227 14.24 -11.58 5.93
N ALA A 228 13.36 -12.07 6.80
CA ALA A 228 12.67 -13.34 6.61
C ALA A 228 11.46 -13.17 5.68
N ASN A 229 11.31 -14.07 4.70
CA ASN A 229 10.08 -14.18 3.92
C ASN A 229 8.94 -14.62 4.84
N TYR A 230 7.85 -13.85 4.88
CA TYR A 230 6.68 -14.16 5.74
C TYR A 230 5.36 -14.30 4.96
N GLU A 231 5.35 -13.91 3.69
CA GLU A 231 4.31 -14.23 2.70
C GLU A 231 4.88 -14.01 1.28
N VAL A 232 4.05 -14.20 0.24
CA VAL A 232 4.47 -14.30 -1.17
C VAL A 232 5.34 -13.16 -1.72
N SER A 233 5.17 -11.91 -1.25
CA SER A 233 5.83 -10.72 -1.80
C SER A 233 6.58 -9.88 -0.77
N ASN A 234 6.77 -10.35 0.47
CA ASN A 234 7.22 -9.52 1.59
C ASN A 234 8.25 -10.25 2.46
N TRP A 235 9.34 -9.53 2.73
CA TRP A 235 10.43 -9.91 3.60
C TRP A 235 10.58 -8.87 4.70
N ALA A 236 10.75 -9.30 5.95
CA ALA A 236 10.83 -8.40 7.08
C ALA A 236 11.87 -8.86 8.13
N LYS A 237 12.46 -7.90 8.83
CA LYS A 237 13.13 -8.18 10.09
C LYS A 237 12.09 -8.64 11.12
N PRO A 238 12.43 -9.56 12.04
CA PRO A 238 11.47 -10.06 13.02
C PRO A 238 10.76 -8.94 13.81
N GLY A 239 9.42 -8.94 13.78
CA GLY A 239 8.59 -7.94 14.44
C GLY A 239 8.27 -6.69 13.61
N HIS A 240 8.72 -6.64 12.35
CA HIS A 240 8.41 -5.57 11.39
C HIS A 240 7.50 -6.04 10.25
N GLU A 241 6.93 -7.23 10.34
CA GLU A 241 5.94 -7.75 9.39
C GLU A 241 4.72 -6.83 9.32
N CYS A 242 4.12 -6.65 8.14
CA CYS A 242 2.92 -5.83 7.99
C CYS A 242 1.72 -6.52 8.62
N ARG A 243 1.26 -6.03 9.78
CA ARG A 243 0.09 -6.58 10.47
C ARG A 243 -1.17 -6.44 9.64
N HIS A 244 -1.29 -5.37 8.85
CA HIS A 244 -2.42 -5.22 7.93
C HIS A 244 -2.39 -6.22 6.76
N ASN A 245 -1.22 -6.51 6.18
CA ASN A 245 -1.11 -7.54 5.14
C ASN A 245 -1.40 -8.93 5.70
N ILE A 246 -0.85 -9.26 6.88
CA ILE A 246 -1.14 -10.53 7.57
C ILE A 246 -2.64 -10.69 7.81
N LEU A 247 -3.33 -9.60 8.19
CA LEU A 247 -4.78 -9.62 8.36
C LEU A 247 -5.51 -10.02 7.08
N TYR A 248 -5.12 -9.48 5.91
CA TYR A 248 -5.70 -9.87 4.62
C TYR A 248 -5.46 -11.33 4.30
N TRP A 249 -4.22 -11.77 4.41
CA TRP A 249 -3.79 -13.14 4.14
C TRP A 249 -4.48 -14.16 5.04
N GLN A 250 -4.76 -13.81 6.30
CA GLN A 250 -5.50 -14.64 7.24
C GLN A 250 -7.02 -14.55 7.09
N GLN A 251 -7.54 -13.90 6.03
CA GLN A 251 -8.97 -13.65 5.82
C GLN A 251 -9.62 -12.96 7.03
N GLY A 252 -8.88 -12.04 7.67
CA GLY A 252 -9.35 -11.27 8.81
C GLY A 252 -10.36 -10.19 8.43
N ASN A 253 -10.98 -9.58 9.44
CA ASN A 253 -12.03 -8.59 9.24
C ASN A 253 -11.46 -7.18 9.09
N TYR A 254 -11.89 -6.45 8.07
CA TYR A 254 -11.49 -5.06 7.86
C TYR A 254 -12.55 -4.24 7.13
N ARG A 255 -12.55 -2.93 7.38
CA ARG A 255 -13.41 -1.97 6.69
C ARG A 255 -12.60 -1.03 5.81
N GLY A 256 -12.96 -0.97 4.54
CA GLY A 256 -12.44 -0.01 3.57
C GLY A 256 -13.27 1.28 3.53
N PHE A 257 -12.58 2.42 3.57
CA PHE A 257 -13.13 3.75 3.38
C PHE A 257 -12.51 4.44 2.17
N GLY A 258 -13.32 5.27 1.50
CA GLY A 258 -12.93 5.91 0.25
C GLY A 258 -13.47 5.20 -0.98
N SER A 259 -13.36 5.86 -2.14
CA SER A 259 -13.75 5.33 -3.43
C SER A 259 -12.98 4.06 -3.77
N ALA A 260 -13.64 3.05 -4.33
CA ALA A 260 -13.07 1.73 -4.66
C ALA A 260 -12.44 0.95 -3.48
N ALA A 261 -12.52 1.44 -2.24
CA ALA A 261 -12.01 0.74 -1.09
C ALA A 261 -12.76 -0.58 -0.89
N HIS A 262 -12.01 -1.65 -0.65
CA HIS A 262 -12.55 -2.98 -0.40
C HIS A 262 -12.65 -3.24 1.10
N SER A 263 -13.59 -4.09 1.49
CA SER A 263 -13.79 -4.52 2.87
C SER A 263 -14.02 -6.04 2.91
N HIS A 264 -13.75 -6.63 4.06
CA HIS A 264 -14.07 -8.02 4.35
C HIS A 264 -14.63 -8.17 5.76
N HIS A 265 -15.72 -8.92 5.91
CA HIS A 265 -16.27 -9.27 7.21
C HIS A 265 -16.90 -10.66 7.17
N ASP A 266 -16.37 -11.59 7.95
CA ASP A 266 -16.88 -12.95 8.15
C ASP A 266 -17.22 -13.69 6.83
N GLY A 267 -16.33 -13.59 5.83
CA GLY A 267 -16.50 -14.24 4.54
C GLY A 267 -17.31 -13.43 3.52
N ARG A 268 -17.73 -12.20 3.83
CA ARG A 268 -18.32 -11.28 2.84
C ARG A 268 -17.29 -10.25 2.42
N ARG A 269 -17.07 -10.07 1.12
CA ARG A 269 -16.28 -8.99 0.53
C ARG A 269 -17.19 -7.97 -0.16
N TRP A 270 -16.86 -6.69 -0.08
CA TRP A 270 -17.58 -5.66 -0.84
C TRP A 270 -16.66 -4.48 -1.12
N TRP A 271 -17.05 -3.65 -2.09
CA TRP A 271 -16.25 -2.49 -2.50
C TRP A 271 -17.11 -1.26 -2.74
N ASN A 272 -16.52 -0.11 -2.45
CA ASN A 272 -17.20 1.17 -2.59
C ASN A 272 -17.25 1.64 -4.05
N VAL A 273 -18.14 2.60 -4.32
CA VAL A 273 -18.24 3.31 -5.61
C VAL A 273 -16.87 3.79 -6.09
N ARG A 274 -16.61 3.64 -7.39
CA ARG A 274 -15.25 3.76 -7.94
C ARG A 274 -14.71 5.19 -8.00
N THR A 275 -15.58 6.22 -8.11
CA THR A 275 -15.13 7.61 -8.33
C THR A 275 -15.24 8.45 -7.05
N PRO A 276 -14.32 9.39 -6.82
CA PRO A 276 -14.33 10.25 -5.65
C PRO A 276 -15.60 11.10 -5.54
N GLU A 277 -16.16 11.59 -6.65
CA GLU A 277 -17.39 12.39 -6.67
C GLU A 277 -18.58 11.58 -6.15
N ARG A 278 -18.73 10.33 -6.62
CA ARG A 278 -19.81 9.46 -6.19
C ARG A 278 -19.67 9.09 -4.72
N TYR A 279 -18.44 8.87 -4.26
CA TYR A 279 -18.16 8.61 -2.85
C TYR A 279 -18.54 9.82 -1.98
N ILE A 280 -18.08 11.02 -2.35
CA ILE A 280 -18.40 12.28 -1.65
C ILE A 280 -19.92 12.49 -1.60
N ALA A 281 -20.61 12.34 -2.73
CA ALA A 281 -22.05 12.53 -2.83
C ALA A 281 -22.83 11.54 -1.96
N ALA A 282 -22.48 10.25 -2.01
CA ALA A 282 -23.12 9.22 -1.20
C ALA A 282 -22.92 9.49 0.30
N VAL A 283 -21.69 9.85 0.71
CA VAL A 283 -21.40 10.22 2.10
C VAL A 283 -22.22 11.43 2.53
N ALA A 284 -22.24 12.50 1.73
CA ALA A 284 -22.98 13.72 2.04
C ALA A 284 -24.50 13.49 2.18
N ALA A 285 -25.06 12.58 1.37
CA ALA A 285 -26.47 12.21 1.41
C ALA A 285 -26.83 11.23 2.53
N GLY A 286 -25.85 10.62 3.21
CA GLY A 286 -26.10 9.53 4.16
C GLY A 286 -26.51 8.22 3.49
N GLU A 287 -26.17 8.07 2.22
CA GLU A 287 -26.45 6.87 1.42
C GLU A 287 -25.30 5.85 1.52
N SER A 288 -25.56 4.62 1.07
CA SER A 288 -24.53 3.58 1.01
C SER A 288 -23.43 3.95 0.02
N THR A 289 -22.17 3.80 0.44
CA THR A 289 -21.00 3.91 -0.43
C THR A 289 -20.69 2.61 -1.17
N GLU A 290 -21.32 1.49 -0.79
CA GLU A 290 -21.13 0.17 -1.39
C GLU A 290 -21.67 0.13 -2.83
N ALA A 291 -20.83 -0.26 -3.78
CA ALA A 291 -21.21 -0.44 -5.18
C ALA A 291 -21.64 -1.87 -5.50
N ALA A 292 -20.94 -2.85 -4.95
CA ALA A 292 -21.23 -4.27 -5.08
C ALA A 292 -20.42 -5.07 -4.04
N GLY A 293 -20.72 -6.36 -3.93
CA GLY A 293 -20.01 -7.30 -3.08
C GLY A 293 -20.39 -8.74 -3.38
N GLU A 294 -19.73 -9.64 -2.68
CA GLU A 294 -19.88 -11.09 -2.78
C GLU A 294 -19.79 -11.75 -1.41
N THR A 295 -20.39 -12.94 -1.27
CA THR A 295 -20.22 -13.80 -0.09
C THR A 295 -19.50 -15.07 -0.52
N LEU A 296 -18.39 -15.35 0.14
CA LEU A 296 -17.53 -16.47 -0.18
C LEU A 296 -18.11 -17.75 0.40
N ASP A 297 -18.22 -18.76 -0.45
CA ASP A 297 -18.53 -20.09 0.02
C ASP A 297 -17.33 -20.74 0.75
N ALA A 298 -17.59 -21.85 1.44
CA ALA A 298 -16.57 -22.55 2.21
C ALA A 298 -15.41 -23.07 1.34
N ALA A 299 -15.69 -23.43 0.09
CA ALA A 299 -14.67 -23.95 -0.84
C ALA A 299 -13.70 -22.85 -1.28
N THR A 300 -14.23 -21.67 -1.61
CA THR A 300 -13.45 -20.48 -1.98
C THR A 300 -12.57 -20.05 -0.81
N ARG A 301 -13.15 -19.94 0.39
CA ARG A 301 -12.39 -19.60 1.60
C ARG A 301 -11.28 -20.61 1.90
N HIS A 302 -11.55 -21.89 1.70
CA HIS A 302 -10.54 -22.92 1.90
C HIS A 302 -9.40 -22.78 0.88
N LEU A 303 -9.72 -22.63 -0.40
CA LEU A 303 -8.74 -22.49 -1.48
C LEU A 303 -7.82 -21.27 -1.27
N GLU A 304 -8.40 -20.11 -0.96
CA GLU A 304 -7.61 -18.89 -0.69
C GLU A 304 -6.75 -19.03 0.55
N GLY A 305 -7.21 -19.76 1.57
CA GLY A 305 -6.42 -20.04 2.77
C GLY A 305 -5.19 -20.92 2.53
N LEU A 306 -5.09 -21.58 1.36
CA LEU A 306 -3.92 -22.37 0.96
C LEU A 306 -2.83 -21.52 0.25
N GLN A 307 -3.11 -20.24 -0.02
CA GLN A 307 -2.15 -19.32 -0.66
C GLN A 307 -1.24 -18.61 0.35
N LEU A 308 -1.26 -19.06 1.61
CA LEU A 308 -0.46 -18.60 2.75
C LEU A 308 0.93 -19.23 2.81
#